data_AF-A0A920B3N2-F1
#
_entry.id   AF-A0A920B3N2-F1
#
_cell.length_a   1.000
_cell.length_b   1.000
_cell.length_c   1.000
_cell.angle_alpha   90.00
_cell.angle_beta   90.00
_cell.angle_gamma   90.00
#
_symmetry.space_group_name_H-M   'P 1'
#
loop_
_entity.id
_entity.type
_entity.pdbx_description
1 polymer ?
#
loop_
_entity_poly.entity_id
_entity_poly.type
_entity_poly.pdbx_seq_one_letter_code
_entity_poly.pdbx_strand_id
1 'polypeptide(L)'
;MMTRFVNSHGVGTVSEINYSLNEMSDGNKMEFVLEVKEDAEVVERHYGKAERKESLNIKFEQTDKEYNFSKDVIFPHKFLEDVLDNLESGKKLIVRNVYEGTIPDKYFNISVFFTDEVVSVDKKKLDKGIKNKFRKVRMAYYQDKVQTPIFEQTLHLNNQGIASFFRYDYPDYSLELNLKKVSLNPLDCKNR
;
A
#
# COMPACT_ATOMS: atom_id res chain seq x y z
N MET A 1 5.96 7.63 6.38
CA MET A 1 5.30 8.82 5.77
C MET A 1 5.32 9.94 6.78
N MET A 2 5.68 11.16 6.37
CA MET A 2 5.61 12.33 7.23
C MET A 2 4.65 13.34 6.59
N THR A 3 3.70 13.84 7.35
CA THR A 3 2.77 14.87 6.94
C THR A 3 2.80 16.02 7.94
N ARG A 4 2.71 17.24 7.44
CA ARG A 4 2.55 18.44 8.25
C ARG A 4 1.25 19.10 7.84
N PHE A 5 0.29 19.14 8.75
CA PHE A 5 -0.97 19.83 8.55
C PHE A 5 -0.93 21.17 9.28
N VAL A 6 -1.44 22.22 8.65
CA VAL A 6 -1.61 23.54 9.26
C VAL A 6 -3.00 24.03 8.88
N ASN A 7 -3.81 24.38 9.87
CA ASN A 7 -5.15 24.90 9.65
C ASN A 7 -5.13 26.42 9.37
N SER A 8 -6.30 27.00 9.08
CA SER A 8 -6.46 28.42 8.80
C SER A 8 -6.07 29.36 9.96
N HIS A 9 -5.98 28.85 11.18
CA HIS A 9 -5.57 29.59 12.37
C HIS A 9 -4.06 29.50 12.65
N GLY A 10 -3.29 28.85 11.77
CA GLY A 10 -1.85 28.67 11.93
C GLY A 10 -1.46 27.58 12.93
N VAL A 11 -2.43 26.83 13.47
CA VAL A 11 -2.18 25.66 14.33
C VAL A 11 -1.95 24.47 13.43
N GLY A 12 -0.90 23.70 13.70
CA GLY A 12 -0.55 22.54 12.91
C GLY A 12 -0.08 21.38 13.76
N THR A 13 -0.10 20.20 13.16
CA THR A 13 0.45 18.97 13.73
C THR A 13 1.38 18.33 12.72
N VAL A 14 2.40 17.65 13.22
CA VAL A 14 3.28 16.79 12.44
C VAL A 14 2.94 15.34 12.77
N SER A 15 2.56 14.56 11.76
CA SER A 15 2.32 13.13 11.90
C SER A 15 3.40 12.35 11.15
N GLU A 16 4.00 11.37 11.82
CA GLU A 16 5.01 10.47 11.27
C GLU A 16 4.54 9.03 11.41
N ILE A 17 4.26 8.37 10.28
CA ILE A 17 3.93 6.96 10.21
C ILE A 17 5.17 6.18 9.76
N ASN A 18 5.75 5.41 10.67
CA ASN A 18 6.83 4.47 10.38
C ASN A 18 6.21 3.07 10.23
N TYR A 19 6.28 2.53 9.02
CA TYR A 19 5.73 1.22 8.71
C TYR A 19 6.77 0.36 8.00
N SER A 20 6.93 -0.87 8.46
CA SER A 20 7.81 -1.86 7.87
C SER A 20 7.07 -3.18 7.76
N LEU A 21 7.19 -3.86 6.62
CA LEU A 21 6.69 -5.21 6.44
C LEU A 21 7.76 -6.13 5.85
N ASN A 22 7.64 -7.42 6.16
CA ASN A 22 8.37 -8.49 5.52
C ASN A 22 7.37 -9.58 5.13
N GLU A 23 7.22 -9.82 3.83
CA GLU A 23 6.36 -10.88 3.28
C GLU A 23 7.23 -11.99 2.69
N MET A 24 6.95 -13.25 3.04
CA MET A 24 7.59 -14.38 2.38
C MET A 24 7.17 -14.44 0.91
N SER A 25 8.08 -14.85 0.02
CA SER A 25 7.84 -14.90 -1.42
C SER A 25 6.71 -15.86 -1.84
N ASP A 26 6.38 -16.84 -0.99
CA ASP A 26 5.25 -17.75 -1.19
C ASP A 26 3.89 -17.15 -0.76
N GLY A 27 3.91 -15.95 -0.16
CA GLY A 27 2.73 -15.25 0.33
C GLY A 27 2.05 -15.92 1.53
N ASN A 28 2.74 -16.81 2.24
CA ASN A 28 2.17 -17.56 3.38
C ASN A 28 2.42 -16.90 4.72
N LYS A 29 3.42 -16.01 4.84
CA LYS A 29 3.72 -15.30 6.09
C LYS A 29 4.04 -13.84 5.83
N MET A 30 3.59 -13.00 6.76
CA MET A 30 3.92 -11.59 6.81
C MET A 30 4.22 -11.17 8.24
N GLU A 31 5.31 -10.44 8.46
CA GLU A 31 5.63 -9.77 9.72
C GLU A 31 5.57 -8.27 9.46
N PHE A 32 5.04 -7.50 10.42
CA PHE A 32 4.86 -6.07 10.24
C PHE A 32 5.03 -5.30 11.54
N VAL A 33 5.48 -4.06 11.39
CA VAL A 33 5.62 -3.09 12.48
C VAL A 33 5.03 -1.77 12.02
N LEU A 34 4.11 -1.24 12.81
CA LEU A 34 3.55 0.10 12.66
C LEU A 34 3.90 0.92 13.89
N GLU A 35 4.39 2.13 13.67
CA GLU A 35 4.59 3.15 14.69
C GLU A 35 4.06 4.47 14.14
N VAL A 36 3.16 5.11 14.87
CA VAL A 36 2.64 6.44 14.57
C VAL A 36 3.14 7.40 15.65
N LYS A 37 3.69 8.53 15.21
CA LYS A 37 4.05 9.64 16.08
C LYS A 37 3.27 10.89 15.70
N GLU A 38 2.85 11.62 16.71
CA GLU A 38 2.32 12.97 16.56
C GLU A 38 3.21 13.92 17.36
N ASP A 39 3.72 14.96 16.69
CA ASP A 39 4.61 15.97 17.26
C ASP A 39 5.81 15.35 18.03
N ALA A 40 6.39 14.32 17.41
CA ALA A 40 7.51 13.47 17.90
C ALA A 40 7.18 12.52 19.07
N GLU A 41 5.95 12.49 19.57
CA GLU A 41 5.50 11.55 20.60
C GLU A 41 4.84 10.31 19.97
N VAL A 42 5.18 9.11 20.46
CA VAL A 42 4.58 7.86 19.98
C VAL A 42 3.15 7.75 20.50
N VAL A 43 2.18 7.80 19.60
CA VAL A 43 0.75 7.68 19.93
C VAL A 43 0.21 6.28 19.68
N GLU A 44 0.80 5.54 18.74
CA GLU A 44 0.40 4.18 18.39
C GLU A 44 1.63 3.35 18.04
N ARG A 45 1.64 2.09 18.48
CA ARG A 45 2.66 1.13 18.05
C ARG A 45 2.14 -0.29 18.11
N HIS A 46 2.32 -1.03 17.02
CA HIS A 46 1.93 -2.42 16.92
C HIS A 46 3.00 -3.25 16.21
N TYR A 47 3.21 -4.46 16.73
CA TYR A 47 4.03 -5.50 16.12
C TYR A 47 3.12 -6.70 15.88
N GLY A 48 3.18 -7.27 14.69
CA GLY A 48 2.32 -8.39 14.37
C GLY A 48 2.89 -9.34 13.34
N LYS A 49 2.30 -10.53 13.35
CA LYS A 49 2.61 -11.64 12.45
C LYS A 49 1.31 -12.17 11.90
N ALA A 50 1.33 -12.49 10.62
CA ALA A 50 0.20 -13.03 9.89
C ALA A 50 0.63 -14.30 9.16
N GLU A 51 -0.15 -15.37 9.27
CA GLU A 51 0.12 -16.67 8.65
C GLU A 51 -1.11 -17.15 7.88
N ARG A 52 -0.92 -17.51 6.60
CA ARG A 52 -1.95 -18.05 5.71
C ARG A 52 -1.77 -19.56 5.60
N LYS A 53 -2.77 -20.30 6.05
CA LYS A 53 -2.91 -21.76 5.91
C LYS A 53 -4.28 -22.08 5.32
N GLU A 54 -5.18 -22.67 6.11
CA GLU A 54 -6.60 -22.84 5.74
C GLU A 54 -7.41 -21.54 5.91
N SER A 55 -6.88 -20.63 6.72
CA SER A 55 -7.36 -19.27 7.00
C SER A 55 -6.15 -18.34 7.16
N LEU A 56 -6.41 -17.04 7.21
CA LEU A 56 -5.41 -16.03 7.57
C LEU A 56 -5.51 -15.78 9.09
N ASN A 57 -4.51 -16.22 9.85
CA ASN A 57 -4.41 -15.95 11.28
C ASN A 57 -3.45 -14.78 11.52
N ILE A 58 -3.84 -13.85 12.39
CA ILE A 58 -3.05 -12.68 12.75
C ILE A 58 -2.86 -12.67 14.26
N LYS A 59 -1.63 -12.45 14.69
CA LYS A 59 -1.24 -12.34 16.08
C LYS A 59 -0.43 -11.08 16.32
N PHE A 60 -0.77 -10.35 17.38
CA PHE A 60 -0.02 -9.18 17.83
C PHE A 60 0.95 -9.59 18.94
N GLU A 61 2.20 -9.13 18.88
CA GLU A 61 3.21 -9.57 19.85
C GLU A 61 2.98 -9.01 21.25
N GLN A 62 2.28 -7.88 21.34
CA GLN A 62 2.07 -7.13 22.59
C GLN A 62 0.73 -7.45 23.27
N THR A 63 -0.12 -8.28 22.65
CA THR A 63 -1.45 -8.60 23.19
C THR A 63 -1.80 -10.04 22.89
N ASP A 64 -2.61 -10.68 23.74
CA ASP A 64 -3.16 -12.02 23.46
C ASP A 64 -4.28 -12.01 22.38
N LYS A 65 -4.50 -10.88 21.70
CA LYS A 65 -5.50 -10.78 20.64
C LYS A 65 -5.00 -11.49 19.40
N GLU A 66 -5.86 -12.37 18.90
CA GLU A 66 -5.71 -13.05 17.63
C GLU A 66 -6.94 -12.80 16.77
N TYR A 67 -6.71 -12.61 15.48
CA TYR A 67 -7.78 -12.45 14.50
C TYR A 67 -7.68 -13.53 13.45
N ASN A 68 -8.83 -13.92 12.91
CA ASN A 68 -8.93 -14.91 11.86
C ASN A 68 -9.76 -14.36 10.71
N PHE A 69 -9.21 -14.42 9.51
CA PHE A 69 -9.89 -14.10 8.27
C PHE A 69 -9.89 -15.28 7.31
N SER A 70 -10.76 -15.22 6.31
CA SER A 70 -10.82 -16.22 5.27
C SER A 70 -9.54 -16.24 4.41
N LYS A 71 -9.26 -17.38 3.78
CA LYS A 71 -8.03 -17.61 3.00
C LYS A 71 -7.88 -16.75 1.73
N ASP A 72 -8.98 -16.18 1.25
CA ASP A 72 -9.02 -15.26 0.10
C ASP A 72 -8.47 -13.87 0.43
N VAL A 73 -8.25 -13.56 1.72
CA VAL A 73 -7.47 -12.37 2.11
C VAL A 73 -5.99 -12.61 1.80
N ILE A 74 -5.42 -11.74 0.99
CA ILE A 74 -4.03 -11.79 0.53
C ILE A 74 -3.19 -10.68 1.16
N PHE A 75 -1.88 -10.80 1.04
CA PHE A 75 -0.92 -9.79 1.50
C PHE A 75 -0.54 -8.80 0.38
N PRO A 76 0.11 -7.67 0.71
CA PRO A 76 0.34 -6.57 -0.23
C PRO A 76 1.21 -6.95 -1.43
N HIS A 77 2.22 -7.81 -1.28
CA HIS A 77 3.06 -8.20 -2.42
C HIS A 77 2.26 -9.04 -3.41
N LYS A 78 1.50 -10.03 -2.93
CA LYS A 78 0.60 -10.81 -3.81
C LYS A 78 -0.45 -9.94 -4.49
N PHE A 79 -0.96 -8.93 -3.78
CA PHE A 79 -1.88 -7.95 -4.37
C PHE A 79 -1.20 -7.15 -5.50
N LEU A 80 0.03 -6.69 -5.30
CA LEU A 80 0.81 -6.00 -6.33
C LEU A 80 1.04 -6.89 -7.56
N GLU A 81 1.40 -8.16 -7.38
CA GLU A 81 1.52 -9.12 -8.49
C GLU A 81 0.21 -9.21 -9.28
N ASP A 82 -0.92 -9.41 -8.60
CA ASP A 82 -2.24 -9.48 -9.23
C ASP A 82 -2.57 -8.18 -10.01
N VAL A 83 -2.19 -7.01 -9.50
CA VAL A 83 -2.37 -5.72 -10.20
C VAL A 83 -1.46 -5.65 -11.44
N LEU A 84 -0.20 -6.04 -11.33
CA LEU A 84 0.77 -6.01 -12.44
C LEU A 84 0.39 -6.98 -13.56
N ASP A 85 -0.05 -8.19 -13.23
CA ASP A 85 -0.50 -9.20 -14.18
C ASP A 85 -1.71 -8.72 -15.00
N ASN A 86 -2.55 -7.86 -14.40
CA ASN A 86 -3.75 -7.33 -15.05
C ASN A 86 -3.56 -5.94 -15.67
N LEU A 87 -2.40 -5.30 -15.45
CA LEU A 87 -2.09 -3.96 -15.94
C LEU A 87 -2.14 -3.85 -17.48
N GLU A 88 -1.86 -4.97 -18.17
CA GLU A 88 -1.83 -5.09 -19.63
C GLU A 88 -2.79 -6.18 -20.16
N SER A 89 -3.60 -6.81 -19.31
CA SER A 89 -4.43 -7.97 -19.69
C SER A 89 -5.73 -7.59 -20.42
N GLY A 90 -6.05 -6.30 -20.50
CA GLY A 90 -7.32 -5.79 -21.02
C GLY A 90 -8.49 -5.86 -20.04
N LYS A 91 -8.32 -6.50 -18.86
CA LYS A 91 -9.31 -6.42 -17.78
C LYS A 91 -9.47 -4.98 -17.31
N LYS A 92 -10.71 -4.59 -17.03
CA LYS A 92 -11.03 -3.23 -16.56
C LYS A 92 -11.16 -3.12 -15.03
N LEU A 93 -11.43 -4.23 -14.35
CA LEU A 93 -11.66 -4.28 -12.91
C LEU A 93 -11.16 -5.59 -12.30
N ILE A 94 -10.54 -5.53 -11.13
CA ILE A 94 -10.39 -6.64 -10.20
C ILE A 94 -10.79 -6.20 -8.79
N VAL A 95 -11.17 -7.16 -7.94
CA VAL A 95 -11.45 -6.92 -6.52
C VAL A 95 -10.63 -7.90 -5.69
N ARG A 96 -10.01 -7.42 -4.61
CA ARG A 96 -9.21 -8.23 -3.67
C ARG A 96 -9.44 -7.83 -2.23
N ASN A 97 -9.39 -8.83 -1.35
CA ASN A 97 -9.33 -8.62 0.09
C ASN A 97 -7.86 -8.59 0.50
N VAL A 98 -7.39 -7.49 1.07
CA VAL A 98 -5.96 -7.25 1.33
C VAL A 98 -5.76 -6.87 2.80
N TYR A 99 -4.95 -7.67 3.49
CA TYR A 99 -4.51 -7.37 4.85
C TYR A 99 -3.13 -6.71 4.79
N GLU A 100 -3.07 -5.43 5.18
CA GLU A 100 -1.85 -4.61 5.09
C GLU A 100 -1.14 -4.44 6.45
N GLY A 101 -1.58 -5.10 7.52
CA GLY A 101 -0.93 -4.99 8.84
C GLY A 101 -1.04 -3.63 9.52
N THR A 102 -1.78 -2.68 8.94
CA THR A 102 -2.00 -1.34 9.51
C THR A 102 -3.23 -1.27 10.40
N ILE A 103 -4.16 -2.22 10.26
CA ILE A 103 -5.43 -2.22 11.00
C ILE A 103 -5.63 -3.62 11.60
N PRO A 104 -5.59 -3.76 12.93
CA PRO A 104 -5.46 -5.07 13.57
C PRO A 104 -6.55 -6.08 13.26
N ASP A 105 -7.80 -5.64 13.32
CA ASP A 105 -9.00 -6.46 13.31
C ASP A 105 -9.76 -6.39 11.97
N LYS A 106 -9.15 -5.78 10.95
CA LYS A 106 -9.77 -5.60 9.63
C LYS A 106 -8.79 -5.83 8.49
N TYR A 107 -9.35 -5.92 7.30
CA TYR A 107 -8.63 -5.88 6.03
C TYR A 107 -9.38 -4.92 5.09
N PHE A 108 -8.75 -4.52 3.99
CA PHE A 108 -9.41 -3.73 2.96
C PHE A 108 -10.02 -4.63 1.89
N ASN A 109 -11.24 -4.33 1.47
CA ASN A 109 -11.71 -4.78 0.17
C ASN A 109 -11.35 -3.70 -0.85
N ILE A 110 -10.50 -4.02 -1.82
CA ILE A 110 -9.96 -3.05 -2.77
C ILE A 110 -10.49 -3.37 -4.16
N SER A 111 -11.22 -2.42 -4.73
CA SER A 111 -11.59 -2.44 -6.15
C SER A 111 -10.56 -1.70 -6.96
N VAL A 112 -9.94 -2.35 -7.95
CA VAL A 112 -8.89 -1.80 -8.80
C VAL A 112 -9.40 -1.61 -10.22
N PHE A 113 -9.44 -0.36 -10.68
CA PHE A 113 -9.87 0.04 -12.01
C PHE A 113 -8.66 0.34 -12.87
N PHE A 114 -8.52 -0.42 -13.97
CA PHE A 114 -7.44 -0.24 -14.94
C PHE A 114 -7.88 0.74 -16.03
N THR A 115 -7.06 1.74 -16.27
CA THR A 115 -7.31 2.74 -17.32
C THR A 115 -6.33 2.54 -18.49
N ASP A 116 -6.72 3.03 -19.66
CA ASP A 116 -5.86 3.05 -20.83
C ASP A 116 -4.93 4.29 -20.85
N GLU A 117 -5.04 5.16 -19.84
CA GLU A 117 -4.23 6.38 -19.71
C GLU A 117 -2.79 6.03 -19.33
N VAL A 118 -1.86 6.49 -20.17
CA VAL A 118 -0.41 6.30 -19.99
C VAL A 118 0.23 7.65 -19.75
N VAL A 119 1.06 7.73 -18.72
CA VAL A 119 1.80 8.91 -18.30
C VAL A 119 3.29 8.59 -18.31
N SER A 120 4.09 9.57 -18.73
CA SER A 120 5.55 9.55 -18.59
C SER A 120 5.99 10.65 -17.62
N VAL A 121 7.05 10.41 -16.86
CA VAL A 121 7.65 11.41 -15.98
C VAL A 121 8.98 11.93 -16.53
N ASP A 122 9.48 13.02 -15.96
CA ASP A 122 10.81 13.53 -16.31
C ASP A 122 11.88 12.44 -16.11
N LYS A 123 12.58 12.09 -17.19
CA LYS A 123 13.64 11.08 -17.19
C LYS A 123 14.75 11.39 -16.18
N LYS A 124 14.98 12.67 -15.85
CA LYS A 124 15.96 13.07 -14.83
C LYS A 124 15.63 12.55 -13.42
N LYS A 125 14.37 12.20 -13.16
CA LYS A 125 13.92 11.63 -11.88
C LYS A 125 14.09 10.11 -11.81
N LEU A 126 14.38 9.46 -12.95
CA LEU A 126 14.42 8.01 -13.09
C LEU A 126 15.85 7.51 -13.31
N ASP A 127 16.17 6.39 -12.68
CA ASP A 127 17.43 5.69 -12.90
C ASP A 127 17.45 4.91 -14.23
N LYS A 128 18.67 4.65 -14.73
CA LYS A 128 18.93 3.86 -15.95
C LYS A 128 18.52 2.40 -15.71
N GLY A 129 17.31 2.04 -16.13
CA GLY A 129 16.73 0.71 -15.93
C GLY A 129 15.22 0.75 -15.66
N ILE A 130 14.69 1.94 -15.38
CA ILE A 130 13.26 2.14 -15.15
C ILE A 130 12.58 2.51 -16.47
N LYS A 131 11.59 1.72 -16.86
CA LYS A 131 10.71 1.98 -17.99
C LYS A 131 9.84 3.19 -17.67
N ASN A 132 10.01 4.26 -18.46
CA ASN A 132 9.25 5.49 -18.33
C ASN A 132 7.90 5.40 -19.06
N LYS A 133 7.08 4.44 -18.65
CA LYS A 133 5.73 4.22 -19.16
C LYS A 133 4.88 3.76 -17.98
N PHE A 134 4.12 4.67 -17.39
CA PHE A 134 3.28 4.42 -16.23
C PHE A 134 1.83 4.44 -16.66
N ARG A 135 1.05 3.44 -16.26
CA ARG A 135 -0.39 3.44 -16.46
C ARG A 135 -1.08 3.99 -15.23
N LYS A 136 -2.14 4.76 -15.46
CA LYS A 136 -2.99 5.22 -14.37
C LYS A 136 -3.91 4.09 -13.93
N VAL A 137 -3.92 3.84 -12.63
CA VAL A 137 -4.78 2.87 -11.95
C VAL A 137 -5.52 3.64 -10.87
N ARG A 138 -6.82 3.36 -10.74
CA ARG A 138 -7.63 3.88 -9.63
C ARG A 138 -8.01 2.74 -8.72
N MET A 139 -7.99 2.97 -7.42
CA MET A 139 -8.34 2.00 -6.40
C MET A 139 -9.37 2.63 -5.47
N ALA A 140 -10.37 1.86 -5.08
CA ALA A 140 -11.35 2.26 -4.06
C ALA A 140 -11.21 1.29 -2.88
N TYR A 141 -10.95 1.85 -1.70
CA TYR A 141 -10.68 1.09 -0.48
C TYR A 141 -11.95 1.05 0.37
N TYR A 142 -12.46 -0.14 0.63
CA TYR A 142 -13.62 -0.39 1.46
C TYR A 142 -13.23 -1.12 2.74
N GLN A 143 -13.98 -0.86 3.80
CA GLN A 143 -13.89 -1.56 5.07
C GLN A 143 -15.29 -1.93 5.55
N ASP A 144 -15.34 -3.00 6.34
CA ASP A 144 -16.59 -3.55 6.85
C ASP A 144 -17.59 -3.84 5.71
N LYS A 145 -18.90 -3.76 5.97
CA LYS A 145 -19.94 -4.01 4.96
C LYS A 145 -20.48 -2.71 4.33
N VAL A 146 -19.67 -1.65 4.30
CA VAL A 146 -20.09 -0.34 3.82
C VAL A 146 -19.91 -0.25 2.30
N GLN A 147 -20.89 0.33 1.61
CA GLN A 147 -20.88 0.48 0.14
C GLN A 147 -20.09 1.70 -0.36
N THR A 148 -19.67 2.58 0.55
CA THR A 148 -18.88 3.78 0.24
C THR A 148 -17.43 3.51 0.58
N PRO A 149 -16.48 3.80 -0.33
CA PRO A 149 -15.07 3.65 -0.01
C PRO A 149 -14.66 4.65 1.07
N ILE A 150 -13.82 4.22 2.00
CA ILE A 150 -13.27 5.09 3.05
C ILE A 150 -12.23 6.08 2.49
N PHE A 151 -11.61 5.73 1.36
CA PHE A 151 -10.85 6.64 0.51
C PHE A 151 -10.68 6.01 -0.89
N GLU A 152 -10.36 6.85 -1.86
CA GLU A 152 -9.89 6.39 -3.17
C GLU A 152 -8.40 6.69 -3.34
N GLN A 153 -7.71 5.88 -4.14
CA GLN A 153 -6.31 6.09 -4.48
C GLN A 153 -6.14 6.09 -5.99
N THR A 154 -5.47 7.10 -6.53
CA THR A 154 -5.00 7.11 -7.91
C THR A 154 -3.49 6.95 -7.94
N LEU A 155 -2.97 6.06 -8.78
CA LEU A 155 -1.54 5.80 -8.92
C LEU A 155 -1.11 5.69 -10.36
N HIS A 156 0.11 6.12 -10.65
CA HIS A 156 0.77 5.92 -11.94
C HIS A 156 1.82 4.81 -11.78
N LEU A 157 1.49 3.59 -12.23
CA LEU A 157 2.28 2.38 -12.01
C LEU A 157 2.85 1.84 -13.33
N ASN A 158 4.12 1.46 -13.34
CA ASN A 158 4.70 0.74 -14.47
C ASN A 158 4.74 -0.78 -14.21
N ASN A 159 5.06 -1.55 -15.25
CA ASN A 159 5.14 -3.02 -15.16
C ASN A 159 6.35 -3.56 -14.37
N GLN A 160 7.13 -2.69 -13.73
CA GLN A 160 8.21 -3.06 -12.82
C GLN A 160 7.80 -2.88 -11.35
N GLY A 161 6.54 -2.55 -11.07
CA GLY A 161 6.06 -2.28 -9.71
C GLY A 161 6.41 -0.87 -9.19
N ILE A 162 6.93 0.01 -10.04
CA ILE A 162 7.35 1.36 -9.63
C ILE A 162 6.19 2.33 -9.86
N ALA A 163 5.80 3.03 -8.80
CA ALA A 163 4.83 4.10 -8.85
C ALA A 163 5.52 5.47 -8.96
N SER A 164 5.02 6.33 -9.85
CA SER A 164 5.55 7.70 -10.04
C SER A 164 4.68 8.79 -9.43
N PHE A 165 3.48 8.43 -9.02
CA PHE A 165 2.48 9.34 -8.45
C PHE A 165 1.53 8.54 -7.57
N PHE A 166 1.10 9.16 -6.48
CA PHE A 166 -0.04 8.73 -5.68
C PHE A 166 -0.93 9.94 -5.41
N ARG A 167 -2.24 9.74 -5.46
CA ARG A 167 -3.23 10.65 -4.90
C ARG A 167 -4.15 9.86 -4.01
N TYR A 168 -4.23 10.24 -2.74
CA TYR A 168 -5.16 9.70 -1.77
C TYR A 168 -6.30 10.69 -1.62
N ASP A 169 -7.49 10.31 -2.03
CA ASP A 169 -8.72 11.08 -1.91
C ASP A 169 -9.48 10.59 -0.67
N TYR A 170 -9.21 11.22 0.47
CA TYR A 170 -10.00 11.05 1.69
C TYR A 170 -11.32 11.86 1.56
N PRO A 171 -12.34 11.59 2.39
CA PRO A 171 -13.61 12.30 2.31
C PRO A 171 -13.48 13.83 2.40
N ASP A 172 -12.55 14.32 3.23
CA ASP A 172 -12.43 15.74 3.55
C ASP A 172 -11.24 16.44 2.85
N TYR A 173 -10.27 15.68 2.33
CA TYR A 173 -9.06 16.23 1.71
C TYR A 173 -8.38 15.23 0.78
N SER A 174 -7.53 15.74 -0.11
CA SER A 174 -6.68 14.90 -0.97
C SER A 174 -5.19 15.12 -0.66
N LEU A 175 -4.41 14.05 -0.66
CA LEU A 175 -2.95 14.11 -0.59
C LEU A 175 -2.35 13.67 -1.93
N GLU A 176 -1.53 14.52 -2.54
CA GLU A 176 -0.81 14.19 -3.77
C GLU A 176 0.68 14.03 -3.51
N LEU A 177 1.21 12.86 -3.84
CA LEU A 177 2.62 12.49 -3.70
C LEU A 177 3.22 12.32 -5.10
N ASN A 178 4.18 13.17 -5.42
CA ASN A 178 4.87 13.16 -6.69
C ASN A 178 6.28 12.58 -6.53
N LEU A 179 6.67 11.65 -7.42
CA LEU A 179 8.03 11.14 -7.45
C LEU A 179 9.02 12.30 -7.64
N LYS A 180 9.98 12.39 -6.72
CA LYS A 180 11.11 13.33 -6.80
C LYS A 180 12.35 12.67 -7.38
N LYS A 181 12.68 11.47 -6.92
CA LYS A 181 13.83 10.67 -7.36
C LYS A 181 13.58 9.20 -7.04
N VAL A 182 14.07 8.30 -7.88
CA VAL A 182 14.17 6.86 -7.61
C VAL A 182 15.57 6.39 -7.96
N SER A 183 16.11 5.49 -7.15
CA SER A 183 17.40 4.86 -7.39
C SER A 183 17.30 3.35 -7.32
N LEU A 184 17.93 2.66 -8.26
CA LEU A 184 17.98 1.19 -8.27
C LEU A 184 19.23 0.74 -7.51
N ASN A 185 19.03 -0.14 -6.53
CA ASN A 185 20.14 -0.79 -5.83
C ASN A 185 20.45 -2.11 -6.56
N PRO A 186 21.68 -2.31 -7.05
CA PRO A 186 22.07 -3.60 -7.61
C PRO A 186 22.05 -4.65 -6.51
N LEU A 187 21.29 -5.72 -6.72
CA LEU A 187 21.32 -6.90 -5.85
C LEU A 187 22.34 -7.87 -6.40
N ASP A 188 23.37 -8.20 -5.62
CA ASP A 188 24.30 -9.28 -5.94
C ASP A 188 23.63 -10.62 -5.61
N CYS A 189 22.65 -11.00 -6.43
CA CYS A 189 22.00 -12.30 -6.35
C CYS A 189 22.96 -13.35 -6.91
N LYS A 190 23.94 -13.78 -6.10
CA LYS A 190 24.69 -15.01 -6.38
C LYS A 190 23.67 -16.14 -6.44
N ASN A 191 23.59 -16.79 -7.61
CA ASN A 191 22.70 -17.91 -7.90
C ASN A 191 22.53 -18.82 -6.66
N ARG A 192 21.33 -18.79 -6.06
CA ARG A 192 20.90 -19.77 -5.06
C ARG A 192 20.45 -21.04 -5.76
#